data_AF-A0AAU6X320-F1
#
_entry.id   AF-A0AAU6X320-F1
#
_cell.length_a   1.000
_cell.length_b   1.000
_cell.length_c   1.000
_cell.angle_alpha   90.00
_cell.angle_beta   90.00
_cell.angle_gamma   90.00
#
_symmetry.space_group_name_H-M   'P 1'
#
loop_
_entity.id
_entity.type
_entity.pdbx_description
1 polymer ?
#
loop_
_entity_poly.entity_id
_entity_poly.type
_entity_poly.pdbx_seq_one_letter_code
_entity_poly.pdbx_strand_id
1 'polypeptide(L)'
;MWGYYIKRIPIINFAFFALAGLLVTVNTRALYNFKKSNTSTALSTFQFPACGTVTNLSACSSSMQLNAEPNQPNYSWSTGATTPSITVTASGSYWWETTDLTNNKVTNGDFTNDNTGFTSDYIYQAPGTSTGGAGALTAEGRYSVVASPKTVHNNFADFPDHTANTTGARNMMVVNGAPTAGKTIWRQSITVQPNTDYIFSVWFTSANSANPGQLSFSINNTSLGNPILLTAGLPDWKNFTVRWSSGNSTSAVIGIVNQNTIAYGNDFALDDITFSPVCRNTFNVNLYSNPPKPSISL
;
A
#
# COMPACT_ATOMS: atom_id res chain seq x y z
N MET A 1 -39.76 -0.36 65.58
CA MET A 1 -39.10 0.11 64.36
C MET A 1 -39.68 -0.63 63.16
N TRP A 2 -40.39 0.14 62.33
CA TRP A 2 -40.73 -0.02 60.90
C TRP A 2 -41.16 -1.40 60.36
N GLY A 3 -42.47 -1.51 60.20
CA GLY A 3 -43.15 -2.42 59.27
C GLY A 3 -43.51 -1.73 57.95
N TYR A 4 -43.76 -2.55 56.94
CA TYR A 4 -43.97 -2.28 55.52
C TYR A 4 -45.01 -1.21 55.15
N TYR A 5 -44.77 -0.51 54.03
CA TYR A 5 -45.81 0.04 53.16
C TYR A 5 -45.53 -0.31 51.69
N ILE A 6 -46.46 -1.03 51.08
CA ILE A 6 -46.55 -1.27 49.63
C ILE A 6 -47.51 -0.22 49.06
N LYS A 7 -47.09 0.53 48.03
CA LYS A 7 -47.98 1.37 47.22
C LYS A 7 -47.83 0.96 45.75
N ARG A 8 -48.93 0.54 45.13
CA ARG A 8 -49.03 0.13 43.72
C ARG A 8 -49.61 1.27 42.84
N ILE A 9 -48.95 1.51 41.69
CA ILE A 9 -49.49 1.73 40.31
C ILE A 9 -50.10 3.14 40.01
N PRO A 10 -49.89 3.79 38.82
CA PRO A 10 -50.01 3.28 37.43
C PRO A 10 -48.77 3.42 36.53
N ILE A 11 -48.36 2.37 35.79
CA ILE A 11 -48.67 2.09 34.37
C ILE A 11 -49.03 3.32 33.54
N ILE A 12 -48.06 3.78 32.73
CA ILE A 12 -48.33 4.41 31.44
C ILE A 12 -47.62 3.53 30.40
N ASN A 13 -48.42 2.98 29.50
CA ASN A 13 -47.99 2.25 28.30
C ASN A 13 -47.97 3.21 27.10
N PHE A 14 -47.35 2.72 26.02
CA PHE A 14 -47.20 3.22 24.64
C PHE A 14 -45.87 3.93 24.35
N ALA A 15 -45.04 3.50 23.40
CA ALA A 15 -45.21 2.49 22.34
C ALA A 15 -43.87 1.81 22.01
N PHE A 16 -43.92 0.51 21.78
CA PHE A 16 -42.90 -0.26 21.07
C PHE A 16 -43.00 0.06 19.58
N PHE A 17 -41.88 0.41 18.96
CA PHE A 17 -41.60 -0.01 17.59
C PHE A 17 -40.45 -1.02 17.65
N ALA A 18 -40.69 -2.20 17.08
CA ALA A 18 -39.73 -3.29 16.96
C ALA A 18 -39.10 -3.32 15.55
N LEU A 19 -38.06 -4.15 15.44
CA LEU A 19 -37.19 -4.53 14.30
C LEU A 19 -35.92 -3.67 14.15
N ALA A 20 -34.73 -4.23 13.94
CA ALA A 20 -34.24 -5.61 13.86
C ALA A 20 -32.72 -5.58 14.16
N GLY A 21 -32.16 -6.72 14.55
CA GLY A 21 -30.86 -6.79 15.19
C GLY A 21 -29.63 -6.51 14.34
N LEU A 22 -28.51 -6.32 15.04
CA LEU A 22 -27.22 -6.82 14.62
C LEU A 22 -26.49 -7.32 15.88
N LEU A 23 -26.36 -8.63 16.01
CA LEU A 23 -25.35 -9.23 16.89
C LEU A 23 -23.98 -8.78 16.37
N VAL A 24 -23.33 -7.86 17.07
CA VAL A 24 -21.87 -7.73 16.96
C VAL A 24 -21.26 -8.46 18.14
N THR A 25 -20.89 -9.71 17.89
CA THR A 25 -20.02 -10.46 18.80
C THR A 25 -18.63 -9.82 18.72
N VAL A 26 -18.35 -8.81 19.54
CA VAL A 26 -16.98 -8.29 19.70
C VAL A 26 -16.22 -9.23 20.60
N ASN A 27 -15.65 -10.28 20.01
CA ASN A 27 -14.61 -11.06 20.65
C ASN A 27 -13.27 -10.35 20.45
N THR A 28 -13.00 -9.34 21.28
CA THR A 28 -11.63 -8.80 21.42
C THR A 28 -11.38 -8.46 22.88
N ARG A 29 -10.74 -9.39 23.61
CA ARG A 29 -9.95 -9.01 24.79
C ARG A 29 -8.66 -8.33 24.29
N ALA A 30 -8.79 -7.10 23.80
CA ALA A 30 -7.67 -6.17 23.79
C ALA A 30 -7.68 -5.49 25.16
N LEU A 31 -6.76 -5.88 26.04
CA LEU A 31 -6.54 -5.18 27.31
C LEU A 31 -5.91 -3.82 27.01
N TYR A 32 -6.73 -2.83 26.68
CA TYR A 32 -6.41 -1.44 26.96
C TYR A 32 -6.89 -1.14 28.38
N ASN A 33 -6.01 -0.60 29.22
CA ASN A 33 -6.34 -0.15 30.57
C ASN A 33 -7.37 0.99 30.49
N PHE A 34 -8.66 0.68 30.53
CA PHE A 34 -9.69 1.68 30.78
C PHE A 34 -9.60 2.12 32.25
N LYS A 35 -9.12 3.34 32.51
CA LYS A 35 -9.49 4.04 33.74
C LYS A 35 -11.00 4.27 33.65
N LYS A 36 -11.78 3.64 34.54
CA LYS A 36 -13.22 3.87 34.64
C LYS A 36 -13.45 5.30 35.17
N SER A 37 -13.67 6.25 34.27
CA SER A 37 -14.16 7.58 34.61
C SER A 37 -15.70 7.54 34.60
N ASN A 38 -16.34 7.77 35.74
CA ASN A 38 -17.81 7.81 35.87
C ASN A 38 -18.42 9.14 35.37
N THR A 39 -17.88 9.72 34.30
CA THR A 39 -18.44 10.92 33.67
C THR A 39 -18.73 10.63 32.21
N SER A 40 -19.98 10.91 31.81
CA SER A 40 -20.44 10.91 30.42
C SER A 40 -19.40 11.57 29.52
N THR A 41 -18.69 10.76 28.74
CA THR A 41 -17.63 11.20 27.84
C THR A 41 -17.77 10.43 26.53
N ALA A 42 -17.62 11.15 25.43
CA ALA A 42 -17.80 10.70 24.06
C ALA A 42 -17.20 9.31 23.80
N LEU A 43 -17.82 8.53 22.92
CA LEU A 43 -17.21 7.36 22.29
C LEU A 43 -15.86 7.80 21.71
N SER A 44 -14.77 7.55 22.44
CA SER A 44 -13.43 7.72 21.92
C SER A 44 -13.28 6.72 20.79
N THR A 45 -13.22 7.21 19.55
CA THR A 45 -12.80 6.39 18.43
C THR A 45 -11.46 5.76 18.79
N PHE A 46 -11.38 4.44 18.66
CA PHE A 46 -10.13 3.73 18.85
C PHE A 46 -9.18 4.16 17.73
N GLN A 47 -8.31 5.13 18.02
CA GLN A 47 -7.31 5.57 17.07
C GLN A 47 -6.10 4.64 17.20
N PHE A 48 -5.79 3.92 16.12
CA PHE A 48 -4.54 3.17 16.08
C PHE A 48 -3.36 4.13 16.18
N PRO A 49 -2.29 3.73 16.88
CA PRO A 49 -1.09 4.55 17.00
C PRO A 49 -0.54 4.95 15.62
N ALA A 50 -0.10 6.20 15.49
CA ALA A 50 0.57 6.67 14.29
C ALA A 50 1.81 5.83 13.97
N CYS A 51 2.33 5.97 12.76
CA CYS A 51 3.54 5.28 12.35
C CYS A 51 4.74 5.57 13.26
N GLY A 52 5.57 4.55 13.55
CA GLY A 52 6.78 4.70 14.37
C GLY A 52 6.53 4.62 15.87
N THR A 53 5.35 4.19 16.30
CA THR A 53 4.99 4.19 17.72
C THR A 53 5.58 3.01 18.48
N VAL A 54 5.87 3.25 19.77
CA VAL A 54 6.32 2.23 20.71
C VAL A 54 5.27 2.10 21.81
N THR A 55 4.68 0.92 21.93
CA THR A 55 3.65 0.62 22.93
C THR A 55 4.22 -0.32 23.99
N ASN A 56 4.15 0.06 25.27
CA ASN A 56 4.54 -0.81 26.37
C ASN A 56 3.31 -1.56 26.88
N LEU A 57 3.38 -2.90 26.88
CA LEU A 57 2.29 -3.78 27.29
C LEU A 57 2.75 -4.69 28.44
N SER A 58 1.86 -4.98 29.37
CA SER A 58 2.15 -5.85 30.51
C SER A 58 0.95 -6.70 30.88
N ALA A 59 1.17 -7.99 31.15
CA ALA A 59 0.11 -8.90 31.57
C ALA A 59 0.60 -9.98 32.53
N CYS A 60 -0.20 -10.30 33.54
CA CYS A 60 -0.04 -11.49 34.39
C CYS A 60 -0.60 -12.72 33.67
N SER A 61 0.04 -13.10 32.57
CA SER A 61 -0.33 -14.21 31.70
C SER A 61 0.93 -14.86 31.14
N SER A 62 0.86 -16.12 30.76
CA SER A 62 1.94 -16.80 30.02
C SER A 62 1.95 -16.44 28.52
N SER A 63 0.93 -15.73 28.03
CA SER A 63 0.85 -15.29 26.64
C SER A 63 0.04 -14.01 26.47
N MET A 64 0.26 -13.33 25.34
CA MET A 64 -0.46 -12.13 24.92
C MET A 64 -0.64 -12.14 23.39
N GLN A 65 -1.83 -11.74 22.92
CA GLN A 65 -2.04 -11.48 21.50
C GLN A 65 -1.70 -10.03 21.18
N LEU A 66 -0.89 -9.81 20.14
CA LEU A 66 -0.56 -8.50 19.59
C LEU A 66 -1.30 -8.34 18.28
N ASN A 67 -1.98 -7.21 18.08
CA ASN A 67 -2.73 -6.91 16.88
C ASN A 67 -2.06 -5.75 16.14
N ALA A 68 -1.84 -5.93 14.84
CA ALA A 68 -1.51 -4.83 13.96
C ALA A 68 -2.77 -3.98 13.71
N GLU A 69 -2.57 -2.79 13.13
CA GLU A 69 -3.69 -2.02 12.60
C GLU A 69 -4.39 -2.84 11.49
N PRO A 70 -5.73 -2.90 11.45
CA PRO A 70 -6.44 -3.63 10.41
C PRO A 70 -6.31 -2.95 9.04
N ASN A 71 -6.65 -3.71 7.99
CA ASN A 71 -6.76 -3.23 6.61
C ASN A 71 -5.48 -2.59 6.03
N GLN A 72 -4.32 -3.01 6.53
CA GLN A 72 -3.03 -2.61 5.98
C GLN A 72 -2.74 -3.38 4.68
N PRO A 73 -1.98 -2.79 3.75
CA PRO A 73 -1.64 -3.45 2.47
C PRO A 73 -0.83 -4.73 2.67
N ASN A 74 -0.02 -4.79 3.72
CA ASN A 74 0.79 -5.95 4.05
C ASN A 74 1.15 -5.94 5.54
N TYR A 75 1.52 -7.11 6.07
CA TYR A 75 2.05 -7.26 7.42
C TYR A 75 3.37 -8.02 7.38
N SER A 76 4.36 -7.54 8.12
CA SER A 76 5.59 -8.27 8.38
C SER A 76 5.96 -8.13 9.86
N TRP A 77 5.82 -9.20 10.62
CA TRP A 77 6.16 -9.23 12.04
C TRP A 77 7.63 -9.56 12.27
N SER A 78 8.18 -9.13 13.40
CA SER A 78 9.51 -9.54 13.88
C SER A 78 9.68 -11.05 14.05
N THR A 79 8.58 -11.80 14.11
CA THR A 79 8.53 -13.27 14.15
C THR A 79 8.52 -13.92 12.78
N GLY A 80 8.47 -13.15 11.69
CA GLY A 80 8.29 -13.62 10.32
C GLY A 80 6.84 -13.86 9.90
N ALA A 81 5.88 -13.69 10.81
CA ALA A 81 4.45 -13.82 10.48
C ALA A 81 3.98 -12.68 9.55
N THR A 82 2.96 -12.96 8.74
CA THR A 82 2.31 -11.99 7.83
C THR A 82 0.81 -11.83 8.13
N THR A 83 0.36 -12.32 9.28
CA THR A 83 -1.03 -12.24 9.74
C THR A 83 -1.32 -10.91 10.42
N PRO A 84 -2.59 -10.46 10.50
CA PRO A 84 -2.96 -9.23 11.22
C PRO A 84 -2.68 -9.26 12.74
N SER A 85 -2.42 -10.44 13.31
CA SER A 85 -2.04 -10.60 14.71
C SER A 85 -1.07 -11.75 14.92
N ILE A 86 -0.36 -11.71 16.04
CA ILE A 86 0.48 -12.80 16.55
C ILE A 86 0.19 -13.05 18.03
N THR A 87 0.46 -14.26 18.50
CA THR A 87 0.46 -14.57 19.94
C THR A 87 1.92 -14.74 20.39
N VAL A 88 2.31 -13.99 21.41
CA VAL A 88 3.64 -14.05 22.02
C VAL A 88 3.55 -14.71 23.39
N THR A 89 4.57 -15.53 23.72
CA THR A 89 4.65 -16.30 24.98
C THR A 89 5.85 -15.91 25.84
N ALA A 90 6.64 -14.93 25.39
CA ALA A 90 7.79 -14.42 26.10
C ALA A 90 7.74 -12.89 26.18
N SER A 91 8.31 -12.34 27.26
CA SER A 91 8.60 -10.91 27.33
C SER A 91 9.66 -10.54 26.30
N GLY A 92 9.56 -9.36 25.72
CA GLY A 92 10.50 -8.90 24.69
C GLY A 92 9.97 -7.75 23.87
N SER A 93 10.79 -7.31 22.92
CA SER A 93 10.39 -6.33 21.91
C SER A 93 9.92 -7.05 20.65
N TYR A 94 8.70 -6.75 20.22
CA TYR A 94 8.09 -7.24 19.00
C TYR A 94 7.71 -6.05 18.13
N TRP A 95 7.73 -6.20 16.82
CA TRP A 95 7.26 -5.14 15.93
C TRP A 95 6.55 -5.74 14.74
N TRP A 96 5.75 -4.91 14.08
CA TRP A 96 5.21 -5.21 12.77
C TRP A 96 5.47 -4.03 11.84
N GLU A 97 5.58 -4.36 10.56
CA GLU A 97 5.78 -3.40 9.48
C GLU A 97 4.70 -3.52 8.40
N THR A 98 4.44 -2.39 7.75
CA THR A 98 3.56 -2.23 6.59
C THR A 98 4.10 -1.14 5.66
N THR A 99 3.61 -1.09 4.43
CA THR A 99 3.86 0.04 3.52
C THR A 99 2.92 1.19 3.84
N ASP A 100 3.45 2.39 4.13
CA ASP A 100 2.65 3.59 4.33
C ASP A 100 2.22 4.20 2.98
N LEU A 101 1.18 3.63 2.39
CA LEU A 101 0.62 4.09 1.11
C LEU A 101 0.02 5.49 1.21
N THR A 102 -0.34 5.96 2.40
CA THR A 102 -0.86 7.34 2.60
C THR A 102 0.23 8.39 2.41
N ASN A 103 1.49 7.98 2.47
CA ASN A 103 2.67 8.81 2.30
C ASN A 103 3.48 8.39 1.06
N ASN A 104 2.78 7.98 -0.01
CA ASN A 104 3.40 7.75 -1.31
C ASN A 104 4.12 9.02 -1.77
N LYS A 105 5.42 8.88 -2.06
CA LYS A 105 6.28 9.97 -2.50
C LYS A 105 6.27 10.15 -4.01
N VAL A 106 5.76 9.18 -4.75
CA VAL A 106 5.56 9.32 -6.20
C VAL A 106 4.38 10.24 -6.45
N THR A 107 4.58 11.32 -7.20
CA THR A 107 3.48 12.11 -7.74
C THR A 107 3.01 11.51 -9.06
N ASN A 108 1.69 11.46 -9.26
CA ASN A 108 1.03 10.99 -10.50
C ASN A 108 1.51 9.60 -10.95
N GLY A 109 1.71 8.67 -10.00
CA GLY A 109 2.14 7.30 -10.30
C GLY A 109 1.07 6.43 -10.96
N ASP A 110 -0.19 6.83 -10.81
CA ASP A 110 -1.40 6.26 -11.42
C ASP A 110 -1.76 6.96 -12.76
N PHE A 111 -0.96 7.94 -13.18
CA PHE A 111 -1.13 8.71 -14.41
C PHE A 111 -2.48 9.44 -14.58
N THR A 112 -3.28 9.59 -13.52
CA THR A 112 -4.62 10.21 -13.57
C THR A 112 -4.57 11.72 -13.80
N ASN A 113 -3.41 12.34 -13.59
CA ASN A 113 -3.12 13.74 -13.91
C ASN A 113 -2.31 13.86 -15.22
N ASP A 114 -2.63 13.03 -16.21
CA ASP A 114 -2.05 12.99 -17.55
C ASP A 114 -0.50 12.94 -17.55
N ASN A 115 0.15 13.60 -18.52
CA ASN A 115 1.60 13.63 -18.68
C ASN A 115 2.27 14.67 -17.76
N THR A 116 2.16 14.48 -16.45
CA THR A 116 2.75 15.37 -15.45
C THR A 116 3.50 14.59 -14.37
N GLY A 117 4.39 15.26 -13.62
CA GLY A 117 5.05 14.69 -12.44
C GLY A 117 6.31 13.85 -12.73
N PHE A 118 6.60 13.49 -13.98
CA PHE A 118 7.78 12.69 -14.32
C PHE A 118 8.53 13.24 -15.54
N THR A 119 9.71 12.70 -15.79
CA THR A 119 10.53 12.97 -16.99
C THR A 119 10.77 11.68 -17.77
N SER A 120 11.05 11.82 -19.05
CA SER A 120 11.33 10.71 -19.97
C SER A 120 12.36 11.13 -21.01
N ASP A 121 13.20 10.18 -21.45
CA ASP A 121 14.04 10.34 -22.64
C ASP A 121 13.27 9.91 -23.92
N TYR A 122 12.06 9.36 -23.77
CA TYR A 122 11.11 9.09 -24.86
C TYR A 122 10.34 10.37 -25.21
N ILE A 123 9.86 10.46 -26.45
CA ILE A 123 9.10 11.63 -26.90
C ILE A 123 7.61 11.40 -26.61
N TYR A 124 7.02 12.26 -25.78
CA TYR A 124 5.58 12.25 -25.52
C TYR A 124 4.79 12.51 -26.81
N GLN A 125 3.72 11.75 -27.00
CA GLN A 125 2.69 11.99 -28.01
C GLN A 125 1.34 12.14 -27.33
N ALA A 126 0.71 13.30 -27.55
CA ALA A 126 -0.62 13.56 -27.01
C ALA A 126 -1.65 12.61 -27.67
N PRO A 127 -2.65 12.13 -26.92
CA PRO A 127 -3.74 11.32 -27.49
C PRO A 127 -4.41 12.04 -28.67
N GLY A 128 -4.78 11.30 -29.72
CA GLY A 128 -5.38 11.85 -30.94
C GLY A 128 -4.37 12.42 -31.94
N THR A 129 -3.08 12.43 -31.64
CA THR A 129 -2.02 12.69 -32.63
C THR A 129 -1.68 11.43 -33.42
N SER A 130 -0.87 11.58 -34.47
CA SER A 130 -0.36 10.45 -35.25
C SER A 130 1.09 10.69 -35.63
N THR A 131 1.90 9.63 -35.53
CA THR A 131 3.26 9.59 -36.06
C THR A 131 3.39 8.62 -37.24
N GLY A 132 2.27 8.06 -37.69
CA GLY A 132 2.19 7.09 -38.79
C GLY A 132 0.82 6.39 -38.85
N GLY A 133 0.69 5.43 -39.76
CA GLY A 133 -0.61 4.82 -40.13
C GLY A 133 -1.31 4.04 -39.01
N ALA A 134 -0.63 3.72 -37.91
CA ALA A 134 -1.20 2.94 -36.82
C ALA A 134 -1.68 3.80 -35.64
N GLY A 135 -1.33 5.09 -35.56
CA GLY A 135 -1.72 6.00 -34.47
C GLY A 135 -0.57 6.84 -33.91
N ALA A 136 -0.80 7.44 -32.73
CA ALA A 136 0.15 8.30 -32.01
C ALA A 136 1.50 7.61 -31.77
N LEU A 137 1.47 6.33 -31.42
CA LEU A 137 2.66 5.53 -31.12
C LEU A 137 3.08 4.63 -32.29
N THR A 138 2.96 5.09 -33.53
CA THR A 138 3.48 4.34 -34.70
C THR A 138 5.00 4.35 -34.75
N ALA A 139 5.62 5.51 -34.51
CA ALA A 139 7.07 5.63 -34.47
C ALA A 139 7.62 5.25 -33.10
N GLU A 140 8.77 4.58 -33.09
CA GLU A 140 9.42 4.02 -31.92
C GLU A 140 10.01 5.09 -30.98
N GLY A 141 10.25 4.72 -29.72
CA GLY A 141 10.83 5.62 -28.72
C GLY A 141 9.88 6.74 -28.28
N ARG A 142 8.59 6.43 -28.23
CA ARG A 142 7.51 7.36 -27.88
C ARG A 142 6.61 6.78 -26.81
N TYR A 143 5.89 7.66 -26.12
CA TYR A 143 4.89 7.25 -25.14
C TYR A 143 3.68 8.18 -25.14
N SER A 144 2.57 7.67 -24.64
CA SER A 144 1.35 8.42 -24.39
C SER A 144 0.83 8.06 -23.00
N VAL A 145 -0.02 8.92 -22.44
CA VAL A 145 -0.76 8.66 -21.20
C VAL A 145 -2.23 8.55 -21.57
N VAL A 146 -2.80 7.35 -21.48
CA VAL A 146 -4.17 7.03 -21.97
C VAL A 146 -4.81 5.90 -21.17
N ALA A 147 -6.15 5.81 -21.23
CA ALA A 147 -6.95 4.78 -20.56
C ALA A 147 -6.85 3.37 -21.17
N SER A 148 -6.47 3.25 -22.45
CA SER A 148 -6.27 1.96 -23.13
C SER A 148 -5.19 2.10 -24.22
N PRO A 149 -4.25 1.14 -24.34
CA PRO A 149 -3.22 1.17 -25.39
C PRO A 149 -3.80 1.18 -26.80
N LYS A 150 -4.98 0.57 -26.98
CA LYS A 150 -5.69 0.51 -28.27
C LYS A 150 -5.95 1.89 -28.88
N THR A 151 -6.12 2.91 -28.03
CA THR A 151 -6.44 4.28 -28.45
C THR A 151 -5.28 5.00 -29.14
N VAL A 152 -4.05 4.53 -28.96
CA VAL A 152 -2.84 5.19 -29.47
C VAL A 152 -2.07 4.37 -30.50
N HIS A 153 -2.44 3.10 -30.68
CA HIS A 153 -1.88 2.24 -31.71
C HIS A 153 -2.82 1.07 -32.08
N ASN A 154 -3.13 0.94 -33.38
CA ASN A 154 -4.12 -0.03 -33.88
C ASN A 154 -3.73 -1.50 -33.63
N ASN A 155 -2.45 -1.82 -33.47
CA ASN A 155 -1.97 -3.18 -33.19
C ASN A 155 -1.77 -3.47 -31.69
N PHE A 156 -2.05 -2.52 -30.80
CA PHE A 156 -2.00 -2.80 -29.36
C PHE A 156 -3.30 -3.46 -28.90
N ALA A 157 -3.20 -4.22 -27.80
CA ALA A 157 -4.36 -4.81 -27.17
C ALA A 157 -5.25 -3.75 -26.52
N ASP A 158 -6.53 -4.08 -26.41
CA ASP A 158 -7.52 -3.25 -25.73
C ASP A 158 -7.72 -3.75 -24.30
N PHE A 159 -7.28 -2.95 -23.34
CA PHE A 159 -7.45 -3.22 -21.92
C PHE A 159 -7.42 -1.91 -21.13
N PRO A 160 -8.12 -1.85 -19.98
CA PRO A 160 -8.09 -0.69 -19.10
C PRO A 160 -6.77 -0.59 -18.34
N ASP A 161 -6.48 0.60 -17.83
CA ASP A 161 -5.48 0.85 -16.80
C ASP A 161 -5.71 -0.02 -15.55
N HIS A 162 -4.66 -0.16 -14.75
CA HIS A 162 -4.63 -1.02 -13.56
C HIS A 162 -5.24 -0.35 -12.32
N THR A 163 -5.21 0.99 -12.25
CA THR A 163 -5.65 1.77 -11.09
C THR A 163 -7.06 1.37 -10.62
N ALA A 164 -7.23 0.91 -9.39
CA ALA A 164 -8.50 0.36 -8.87
C ALA A 164 -9.53 1.42 -8.43
N ASN A 165 -9.59 2.59 -9.09
CA ASN A 165 -10.59 3.62 -8.84
C ASN A 165 -11.88 3.35 -9.64
N THR A 166 -13.02 3.56 -8.99
CA THR A 166 -14.35 3.39 -9.61
C THR A 166 -14.90 4.69 -10.21
N THR A 167 -14.23 5.82 -9.96
CA THR A 167 -14.59 7.15 -10.43
C THR A 167 -13.32 7.98 -10.71
N GLY A 168 -13.42 8.95 -11.61
CA GLY A 168 -12.30 9.83 -12.00
C GLY A 168 -11.62 9.40 -13.30
N ALA A 169 -10.62 10.18 -13.71
CA ALA A 169 -9.76 9.81 -14.83
C ALA A 169 -9.00 8.52 -14.49
N ARG A 170 -8.72 7.73 -15.53
CA ARG A 170 -8.11 6.42 -15.46
C ARG A 170 -7.17 6.30 -16.64
N ASN A 171 -5.87 6.30 -16.38
CA ASN A 171 -4.85 6.41 -17.41
C ASN A 171 -3.68 5.51 -17.03
N MET A 172 -2.89 5.12 -18.02
CA MET A 172 -1.61 4.45 -17.83
C MET A 172 -0.59 5.05 -18.80
N MET A 173 0.70 4.89 -18.52
CA MET A 173 1.73 5.23 -19.49
C MET A 173 1.90 4.07 -20.48
N VAL A 174 1.55 4.30 -21.75
CA VAL A 174 1.73 3.34 -22.85
C VAL A 174 2.94 3.73 -23.68
N VAL A 175 3.82 2.77 -23.95
CA VAL A 175 5.14 2.98 -24.54
C VAL A 175 5.29 2.15 -25.80
N ASN A 176 5.70 2.81 -26.89
CA ASN A 176 6.32 2.12 -28.03
C ASN A 176 7.84 2.17 -27.84
N GLY A 177 8.44 1.01 -27.59
CA GLY A 177 9.81 0.88 -27.12
C GLY A 177 10.84 1.38 -28.14
N ALA A 178 11.92 1.98 -27.66
CA ALA A 178 12.97 2.50 -28.53
C ALA A 178 13.88 1.36 -29.05
N PRO A 179 14.36 1.42 -30.31
CA PRO A 179 15.42 0.53 -30.79
C PRO A 179 16.82 0.94 -30.30
N THR A 180 16.90 1.90 -29.37
CA THR A 180 18.14 2.41 -28.80
C THR A 180 18.18 2.09 -27.32
N ALA A 181 19.26 1.43 -26.87
CA ALA A 181 19.47 1.08 -25.48
C ALA A 181 19.66 2.30 -24.58
N GLY A 182 19.42 2.12 -23.28
CA GLY A 182 19.76 3.10 -22.25
C GLY A 182 18.84 4.33 -22.15
N LYS A 183 17.74 4.37 -22.91
CA LYS A 183 16.74 5.44 -22.79
C LYS A 183 15.85 5.23 -21.57
N THR A 184 15.76 6.24 -20.72
CA THR A 184 14.88 6.24 -19.56
C THR A 184 13.44 6.46 -19.99
N ILE A 185 12.56 5.53 -19.64
CA ILE A 185 11.12 5.61 -19.95
C ILE A 185 10.44 6.55 -18.98
N TRP A 186 10.68 6.34 -17.68
CA TRP A 186 10.09 7.10 -16.61
C TRP A 186 11.14 7.39 -15.55
N ARG A 187 11.19 8.64 -15.09
CA ARG A 187 12.10 9.09 -14.04
C ARG A 187 11.48 10.18 -13.19
N GLN A 188 11.65 10.05 -11.87
CA GLN A 188 11.31 11.08 -10.90
C GLN A 188 12.42 11.20 -9.85
N SER A 189 12.73 12.44 -9.47
CA SER A 189 13.60 12.74 -8.33
C SER A 189 12.74 13.02 -7.12
N ILE A 190 12.89 12.21 -6.08
CA ILE A 190 12.01 12.19 -4.91
C ILE A 190 12.81 12.57 -3.67
N THR A 191 12.28 13.49 -2.86
CA THR A 191 12.82 13.79 -1.53
C THR A 191 12.52 12.64 -0.56
N VAL A 192 13.57 12.13 0.09
CA VAL A 192 13.47 11.06 1.09
C VAL A 192 14.04 11.50 2.43
N GLN A 193 13.62 10.82 3.50
CA GLN A 193 14.22 10.97 4.81
C GLN A 193 15.43 10.05 4.94
N PRO A 194 16.57 10.51 5.46
CA PRO A 194 17.67 9.64 5.82
C PRO A 194 17.25 8.56 6.83
N ASN A 195 17.94 7.43 6.81
CA ASN A 195 17.79 6.27 7.68
C ASN A 195 16.36 5.70 7.68
N THR A 196 15.73 5.73 6.51
CA THR A 196 14.35 5.30 6.31
C THR A 196 14.30 4.27 5.19
N ASP A 197 13.60 3.18 5.44
CA ASP A 197 13.32 2.20 4.40
C ASP A 197 12.07 2.59 3.63
N TYR A 198 12.09 2.35 2.33
CA TYR A 198 11.01 2.60 1.39
C TYR A 198 10.68 1.33 0.61
N ILE A 199 9.43 1.20 0.19
CA ILE A 199 8.98 0.22 -0.79
C ILE A 199 8.78 0.95 -2.11
N PHE A 200 9.55 0.53 -3.13
CA PHE A 200 9.28 0.89 -4.51
C PHE A 200 8.42 -0.22 -5.13
N SER A 201 7.35 0.14 -5.85
CA SER A 201 6.60 -0.78 -6.69
C SER A 201 6.09 -0.13 -7.97
N VAL A 202 5.83 -0.97 -8.97
CA VAL A 202 5.26 -0.56 -10.25
C VAL A 202 4.55 -1.73 -10.90
N TRP A 203 3.37 -1.47 -11.46
CA TRP A 203 2.65 -2.41 -12.30
C TRP A 203 3.00 -2.22 -13.76
N PHE A 204 3.13 -3.33 -14.48
CA PHE A 204 3.44 -3.33 -15.91
C PHE A 204 2.81 -4.50 -16.63
N THR A 205 2.54 -4.32 -17.92
CA THR A 205 2.04 -5.37 -18.83
C THR A 205 2.50 -5.09 -20.25
N SER A 206 2.59 -6.13 -21.09
CA SER A 206 2.79 -5.93 -22.53
C SER A 206 1.56 -5.25 -23.14
N ALA A 207 1.79 -4.37 -24.13
CA ALA A 207 0.77 -3.76 -24.97
C ALA A 207 0.66 -4.49 -26.33
N ASN A 208 1.75 -5.14 -26.75
CA ASN A 208 1.84 -6.03 -27.90
C ASN A 208 2.53 -7.34 -27.50
N SER A 209 2.11 -8.48 -28.04
CA SER A 209 2.66 -9.80 -27.67
C SER A 209 4.00 -10.12 -28.34
N ALA A 210 4.37 -9.42 -29.41
CA ALA A 210 5.62 -9.61 -30.11
C ALA A 210 6.78 -9.01 -29.31
N ASN A 211 7.87 -9.77 -29.18
CA ASN A 211 9.13 -9.34 -28.55
C ASN A 211 8.93 -8.52 -27.26
N PRO A 212 8.29 -9.06 -26.19
CA PRO A 212 7.93 -8.28 -25.01
C PRO A 212 9.07 -7.44 -24.43
N GLY A 213 8.71 -6.31 -23.82
CA GLY A 213 9.68 -5.44 -23.15
C GLY A 213 10.47 -6.18 -22.05
N GLN A 214 11.66 -5.69 -21.75
CA GLN A 214 12.50 -6.20 -20.66
C GLN A 214 12.88 -5.05 -19.73
N LEU A 215 12.15 -4.89 -18.62
CA LEU A 215 12.26 -3.70 -17.77
C LEU A 215 13.37 -3.85 -16.72
N SER A 216 14.19 -2.82 -16.59
CA SER A 216 15.19 -2.66 -15.54
C SER A 216 14.84 -1.46 -14.67
N PHE A 217 15.01 -1.61 -13.36
CA PHE A 217 14.66 -0.60 -12.36
C PHE A 217 15.91 -0.14 -11.63
N SER A 218 15.99 1.15 -11.30
CA SER A 218 17.13 1.71 -10.60
C SER A 218 16.74 2.80 -9.60
N ILE A 219 17.53 2.94 -8.54
CA ILE A 219 17.50 4.10 -7.64
C ILE A 219 18.92 4.66 -7.54
N ASN A 220 19.08 5.97 -7.77
CA ASN A 220 20.38 6.66 -7.79
C ASN A 220 21.38 5.95 -8.74
N ASN A 221 20.91 5.59 -9.94
CA ASN A 221 21.65 4.84 -10.96
C ASN A 221 22.12 3.43 -10.55
N THR A 222 21.74 2.95 -9.37
CA THR A 222 22.05 1.59 -8.92
C THR A 222 20.90 0.66 -9.29
N SER A 223 21.19 -0.45 -9.97
CA SER A 223 20.17 -1.43 -10.36
C SER A 223 19.52 -2.09 -9.14
N LEU A 224 18.20 -2.29 -9.20
CA LEU A 224 17.41 -2.95 -8.15
C LEU A 224 17.20 -4.45 -8.41
N GLY A 225 18.04 -5.05 -9.24
CA GLY A 225 17.99 -6.47 -9.58
C GLY A 225 18.34 -6.73 -11.04
N ASN A 226 17.99 -7.94 -11.50
CA ASN A 226 18.09 -8.29 -12.93
C ASN A 226 16.89 -7.72 -13.69
N PRO A 227 17.04 -7.41 -14.99
CA PRO A 227 15.92 -7.00 -15.83
C PRO A 227 14.82 -8.07 -15.86
N ILE A 228 13.56 -7.62 -15.82
CA ILE A 228 12.37 -8.47 -15.85
C ILE A 228 11.82 -8.50 -17.27
N LEU A 229 11.74 -9.71 -17.84
CA LEU A 229 11.08 -9.92 -19.13
C LEU A 229 9.55 -9.95 -18.93
N LEU A 230 8.84 -9.12 -19.70
CA LEU A 230 7.38 -9.12 -19.72
C LEU A 230 6.86 -10.38 -20.42
N THR A 231 5.64 -10.80 -20.06
CA THR A 231 4.99 -11.94 -20.73
C THR A 231 4.34 -11.50 -22.04
N ALA A 232 4.06 -12.44 -22.94
CA ALA A 232 3.31 -12.17 -24.16
C ALA A 232 1.78 -12.11 -23.93
N GLY A 233 1.31 -12.25 -22.69
CA GLY A 233 -0.11 -12.16 -22.33
C GLY A 233 -0.61 -10.72 -22.34
N LEU A 234 -1.84 -10.50 -22.82
CA LEU A 234 -2.41 -9.17 -23.07
C LEU A 234 -3.83 -9.04 -22.47
N PRO A 235 -4.04 -8.25 -21.41
CA PRO A 235 -3.02 -7.83 -20.45
C PRO A 235 -2.62 -8.99 -19.53
N ASP A 236 -1.41 -8.92 -19.01
CA ASP A 236 -0.94 -9.75 -17.89
C ASP A 236 -0.19 -8.83 -16.93
N TRP A 237 -0.95 -8.02 -16.18
CA TRP A 237 -0.41 -7.09 -15.20
C TRP A 237 0.42 -7.82 -14.15
N LYS A 238 1.71 -7.48 -14.09
CA LYS A 238 2.66 -7.94 -13.09
C LYS A 238 3.14 -6.77 -12.25
N ASN A 239 3.48 -7.06 -11.00
CA ASN A 239 4.04 -6.08 -10.08
C ASN A 239 5.51 -6.39 -9.84
N PHE A 240 6.36 -5.36 -9.92
CA PHE A 240 7.69 -5.39 -9.31
C PHE A 240 7.63 -4.66 -7.97
N THR A 241 8.21 -5.24 -6.93
CA THR A 241 8.33 -4.58 -5.62
C THR A 241 9.67 -4.87 -4.99
N VAL A 242 10.27 -3.85 -4.36
CA VAL A 242 11.54 -3.96 -3.66
C VAL A 242 11.60 -3.01 -2.47
N ARG A 243 12.26 -3.45 -1.38
CA ARG A 243 12.62 -2.58 -0.26
C ARG A 243 13.95 -1.91 -0.54
N TRP A 244 14.01 -0.60 -0.40
CA TRP A 244 15.21 0.21 -0.56
C TRP A 244 15.47 1.03 0.70
N SER A 245 16.72 1.06 1.18
CA SER A 245 17.11 1.85 2.34
C SER A 245 17.78 3.15 1.91
N SER A 246 17.35 4.28 2.48
CA SER A 246 17.91 5.58 2.11
C SER A 246 19.34 5.80 2.59
N GLY A 247 19.77 5.09 3.64
CA GLY A 247 21.03 5.38 4.33
C GLY A 247 21.07 6.87 4.68
N ASN A 248 22.15 7.57 4.35
CA ASN A 248 22.23 9.02 4.59
C ASN A 248 21.62 9.90 3.48
N SER A 249 21.00 9.31 2.45
CA SER A 249 20.47 10.04 1.30
C SER A 249 19.25 10.88 1.69
N THR A 250 19.16 12.09 1.15
CA THR A 250 17.97 12.96 1.23
C THR A 250 17.17 12.99 -0.07
N SER A 251 17.65 12.32 -1.11
CA SER A 251 16.99 12.19 -2.40
C SER A 251 17.14 10.78 -2.98
N ALA A 252 16.13 10.34 -3.72
CA ALA A 252 16.14 9.12 -4.52
C ALA A 252 15.72 9.46 -5.95
N VAL A 253 16.58 9.18 -6.93
CA VAL A 253 16.24 9.28 -8.36
C VAL A 253 15.86 7.90 -8.85
N ILE A 254 14.57 7.68 -9.07
CA ILE A 254 14.04 6.41 -9.57
C ILE A 254 14.01 6.44 -11.09
N GLY A 255 14.48 5.38 -11.74
CA GLY A 255 14.50 5.26 -13.20
C GLY A 255 14.08 3.89 -13.69
N ILE A 256 13.27 3.87 -14.75
CA ILE A 256 12.81 2.66 -15.46
C ILE A 256 13.33 2.69 -16.90
N VAL A 257 13.94 1.60 -17.35
CA VAL A 257 14.50 1.44 -18.71
C VAL A 257 14.02 0.13 -19.31
N ASN A 258 13.75 0.12 -20.61
CA ASN A 258 13.53 -1.11 -21.38
C ASN A 258 14.86 -1.52 -22.02
N GLN A 259 15.27 -2.77 -21.79
CA GLN A 259 16.49 -3.37 -22.31
C GLN A 259 16.28 -4.08 -23.65
N ASN A 260 15.04 -4.39 -24.02
CA ASN A 260 14.74 -4.97 -25.33
C ASN A 260 14.67 -3.86 -26.39
N THR A 261 15.62 -3.86 -27.33
CA THR A 261 15.72 -2.86 -28.40
C THR A 261 15.22 -3.36 -29.76
N ILE A 262 14.45 -4.45 -29.81
CA ILE A 262 13.83 -4.92 -31.06
C ILE A 262 12.72 -3.94 -31.46
N ALA A 263 12.84 -3.30 -32.63
CA ALA A 263 11.93 -2.23 -33.08
C ALA A 263 10.47 -2.67 -33.28
N TYR A 264 10.24 -3.92 -33.68
CA TYR A 264 8.89 -4.47 -33.86
C TYR A 264 8.46 -5.25 -32.61
N GLY A 265 7.41 -4.77 -31.93
CA GLY A 265 7.03 -5.29 -30.62
C GLY A 265 7.69 -4.47 -29.53
N ASN A 266 8.04 -5.09 -28.40
CA ASN A 266 8.65 -4.45 -27.21
C ASN A 266 7.83 -3.33 -26.55
N ASP A 267 6.55 -3.24 -26.90
CA ASP A 267 5.59 -2.27 -26.41
C ASP A 267 4.93 -2.73 -25.11
N PHE A 268 4.77 -1.81 -24.16
CA PHE A 268 4.24 -2.11 -22.83
C PHE A 268 3.51 -0.91 -22.22
N ALA A 269 2.77 -1.19 -21.15
CA ALA A 269 2.18 -0.17 -20.30
C ALA A 269 2.79 -0.24 -18.89
N LEU A 270 2.91 0.91 -18.25
CA LEU A 270 3.25 1.09 -16.84
C LEU A 270 2.08 1.77 -16.13
N ASP A 271 1.82 1.37 -14.89
CA ASP A 271 0.80 1.98 -14.04
C ASP A 271 1.12 1.82 -12.55
N ASP A 272 0.41 2.55 -11.69
CA ASP A 272 0.44 2.43 -10.23
C ASP A 272 1.86 2.44 -9.62
N ILE A 273 2.70 3.39 -10.07
CA ILE A 273 4.07 3.57 -9.56
C ILE A 273 4.00 4.13 -8.13
N THR A 274 4.59 3.40 -7.18
CA THR A 274 4.57 3.76 -5.76
C THR A 274 5.99 3.79 -5.19
N PHE A 275 6.26 4.78 -4.35
CA PHE A 275 7.45 4.82 -3.51
C PHE A 275 7.09 5.36 -2.14
N SER A 276 6.82 4.45 -1.20
CA SER A 276 6.27 4.77 0.12
C SER A 276 7.21 4.35 1.23
N PRO A 277 7.30 5.08 2.35
CA PRO A 277 8.10 4.64 3.48
C PRO A 277 7.52 3.36 4.10
N VAL A 278 8.40 2.54 4.67
CA VAL A 278 8.01 1.43 5.54
C VAL A 278 7.62 2.00 6.89
N CYS A 279 6.42 1.66 7.34
CA CYS A 279 5.98 1.97 8.66
C CYS A 279 6.26 0.83 9.63
N ARG A 280 6.93 1.10 10.77
CA ARG A 280 7.18 0.13 11.84
C ARG A 280 6.52 0.58 13.14
N ASN A 281 5.71 -0.29 13.74
CA ASN A 281 5.16 -0.10 15.08
C ASN A 281 5.67 -1.19 16.01
N THR A 282 6.09 -0.79 17.22
CA THR A 282 6.78 -1.65 18.19
C THR A 282 5.95 -1.87 19.45
N PHE A 283 6.00 -3.08 19.99
CA PHE A 283 5.46 -3.50 21.26
C PHE A 283 6.59 -3.96 22.18
N ASN A 284 6.72 -3.35 23.35
CA ASN A 284 7.54 -3.87 24.43
C ASN A 284 6.65 -4.63 25.39
N VAL A 285 6.73 -5.95 25.38
CA VAL A 285 5.83 -6.85 26.12
C VAL A 285 6.53 -7.36 27.37
N ASN A 286 5.86 -7.22 28.52
CA ASN A 286 6.26 -7.82 29.78
C ASN A 286 5.19 -8.82 30.26
N LEU A 287 5.51 -10.11 30.23
CA LEU A 287 4.67 -11.20 30.72
C LEU A 287 5.14 -11.65 32.10
N TYR A 288 4.19 -11.81 33.02
CA TYR A 288 4.42 -12.31 34.38
C TYR A 288 3.69 -13.65 34.56
N SER A 289 4.41 -14.76 34.39
CA SER A 289 3.93 -16.08 34.79
C SER A 289 4.01 -16.20 36.32
N ASN A 290 2.86 -16.33 37.00
CA ASN A 290 2.74 -16.30 38.47
C ASN A 290 3.17 -14.97 39.12
N PRO A 291 2.28 -13.97 39.22
CA PRO A 291 2.54 -12.84 40.10
C PRO A 291 2.71 -13.35 41.55
N PRO A 292 3.71 -12.90 42.31
CA PRO A 292 3.86 -13.29 43.71
C PRO A 292 2.58 -12.98 44.48
N LYS A 293 2.13 -13.91 45.34
CA LYS A 293 1.00 -13.65 46.24
C LYS A 293 1.29 -12.36 47.02
N PRO A 294 0.32 -11.45 47.19
CA PRO A 294 0.49 -10.30 48.05
C PRO A 294 0.90 -10.78 49.45
N SER A 295 2.03 -10.30 49.96
CA SER A 295 2.40 -10.51 51.36
C SER A 295 1.63 -9.51 52.21
N ILE A 296 0.71 -9.98 53.04
CA ILE A 296 0.14 -9.18 54.13
C ILE A 296 1.12 -9.34 55.30
N SER A 297 1.88 -8.29 55.61
CA SER A 297 2.57 -8.18 56.90
C SER A 297 1.51 -7.82 57.94
N LEU A 298 1.16 -8.78 58.80
CA LEU A 298 0.31 -8.58 59.99
C LEU A 298 1.12 -7.91 61.10
#